data_AF-A0A932FW42-F1
#
_entry.id   AF-A0A932FW42-F1
#
_cell.length_a   1.000
_cell.length_b   1.000
_cell.length_c   1.000
_cell.angle_alpha   90.00
_cell.angle_beta   90.00
_cell.angle_gamma   90.00
#
_symmetry.space_group_name_H-M   'P 1'
#
loop_
_entity.id
_entity.type
_entity.pdbx_description
1 polymer ?
#
loop_
_entity_poly.entity_id
_entity_poly.type
_entity_poly.pdbx_seq_one_letter_code
_entity_poly.pdbx_strand_id
1 'polypeptide(L)'
;MKKITGIILLLAILLFHNLSLAKNVEDMLPLNQGAFFTQTIQLRQGVGVAPAALAITPDGRKVVVASPGSNTVGIIDLENPQAIATIPVGDEPGALALTPDGRKAVVAHR
;
A
#
# COMPACT_ATOMS: atom_id res chain seq x y z
N MET A 1 -16.04 7.14 4.00
CA MET A 1 -15.44 7.48 5.33
C MET A 1 -15.91 6.55 6.45
N LYS A 2 -15.85 5.21 6.30
CA LYS A 2 -16.33 4.24 7.33
C LYS A 2 -15.28 3.22 7.81
N LYS A 3 -14.06 3.23 7.27
CA LYS A 3 -13.02 2.24 7.61
C LYS A 3 -12.11 2.66 8.78
N ILE A 4 -11.98 3.96 9.04
CA ILE A 4 -11.11 4.50 10.12
C ILE A 4 -11.72 4.25 11.51
N THR A 5 -13.05 4.26 11.62
CA THR A 5 -13.76 4.04 12.89
C THR A 5 -13.52 2.63 13.46
N GLY A 6 -13.33 1.62 12.60
CA GLY A 6 -13.08 0.24 13.05
C GLY A 6 -11.70 0.04 13.68
N ILE A 7 -10.67 0.73 13.16
CA ILE A 7 -9.30 0.63 13.68
C ILE A 7 -9.19 1.38 15.01
N ILE A 8 -9.82 2.56 15.13
CA ILE A 8 -9.85 3.32 16.40
C ILE A 8 -10.62 2.53 17.47
N LEU A 9 -11.72 1.86 17.11
CA LEU A 9 -12.50 1.07 18.05
C LEU A 9 -11.74 -0.19 18.52
N LEU A 10 -11.02 -0.87 17.62
CA LEU A 10 -10.20 -2.03 17.97
C LEU A 10 -9.01 -1.64 18.87
N LEU A 11 -8.34 -0.51 18.57
CA LEU A 11 -7.30 0.06 19.42
C LEU A 11 -7.85 0.46 20.79
N ALA A 12 -9.04 1.07 20.86
CA ALA A 12 -9.68 1.42 22.11
C ALA A 12 -10.07 0.17 22.94
N ILE A 13 -10.62 -0.88 22.32
CA ILE A 13 -10.98 -2.13 23.00
C ILE A 13 -9.73 -2.84 23.55
N LEU A 14 -8.62 -2.83 22.80
CA LEU A 14 -7.32 -3.36 23.24
C LEU A 14 -6.70 -2.53 24.37
N LEU A 15 -6.87 -1.20 24.33
CA LEU A 15 -6.45 -0.31 25.43
C LEU A 15 -7.26 -0.55 26.71
N PHE A 16 -8.58 -0.74 26.59
CA PHE A 16 -9.48 -0.94 27.73
C PHE A 16 -9.33 -2.32 28.38
N HIS A 17 -9.08 -3.38 27.60
CA HIS A 17 -8.82 -4.72 28.18
C HIS A 17 -7.48 -4.79 28.94
N ASN A 18 -6.48 -3.99 28.55
CA ASN A 18 -5.22 -3.88 29.29
C ASN A 18 -5.34 -3.07 30.59
N LEU A 19 -6.40 -2.26 30.75
CA LEU A 19 -6.60 -1.42 31.92
C LEU A 19 -6.94 -2.21 33.19
N SER A 20 -7.43 -3.45 33.06
CA SER A 20 -7.88 -4.27 34.21
C SER A 20 -6.79 -5.17 34.82
N LEU A 21 -5.61 -5.27 34.20
CA LEU A 21 -4.55 -6.21 34.62
C LEU A 21 -3.18 -5.57 34.88
N ALA A 22 -2.94 -4.34 34.44
CA ALA A 22 -1.68 -3.64 34.68
C ALA A 22 -1.72 -2.92 36.04
N LYS A 23 -0.79 -3.27 36.94
CA LYS A 23 -0.64 -2.57 38.23
C LYS A 23 0.22 -1.31 38.12
N ASN A 24 0.98 -1.16 37.02
CA ASN A 24 1.84 0.00 36.75
C ASN A 24 1.72 0.48 35.29
N VAL A 25 1.97 1.77 35.03
CA VAL A 25 1.91 2.40 33.69
C VAL A 25 2.98 1.84 32.74
N GLU A 26 4.10 1.36 33.27
CA GLU A 26 5.18 0.75 32.50
C GLU A 26 4.79 -0.62 31.91
N ASP A 27 3.80 -1.30 32.50
CA ASP A 27 3.20 -2.53 31.96
C ASP A 27 2.25 -2.23 30.78
N MET A 28 1.95 -0.95 30.49
CA MET A 28 1.04 -0.50 29.43
C MET A 28 1.75 -0.06 28.15
N LEU A 29 3.06 -0.25 28.02
CA LEU A 29 3.75 0.04 26.76
C LEU A 29 3.44 -1.08 25.75
N PRO A 30 2.96 -0.77 24.53
CA PRO A 30 2.93 -1.79 23.49
C PRO A 30 4.37 -2.21 23.24
N LEU A 31 4.65 -3.50 23.37
CA LEU A 31 5.87 -4.17 22.92
C LEU A 31 6.07 -3.91 21.42
N ASN A 32 6.53 -2.72 21.06
CA ASN A 32 6.71 -2.32 19.68
C ASN A 32 8.18 -2.41 19.30
N GLN A 33 8.68 -3.65 19.30
CA GLN A 33 9.90 -4.03 18.62
C GLN A 33 9.59 -4.99 17.46
N GLY A 34 8.60 -4.66 16.63
CA GLY A 34 8.36 -5.39 15.37
C GLY A 34 6.91 -5.72 15.00
N ALA A 35 5.91 -5.00 15.50
CA ALA A 35 4.54 -5.21 15.03
C ALA A 35 4.39 -4.70 13.59
N PHE A 36 4.47 -5.61 12.61
CA PHE A 36 4.12 -5.32 11.23
C PHE A 36 2.61 -5.12 11.13
N PHE A 37 2.20 -3.92 10.74
CA PHE A 37 0.81 -3.61 10.44
C PHE A 37 0.53 -3.89 8.95
N THR A 38 -0.42 -4.76 8.67
CA THR A 38 -0.85 -5.05 7.30
C THR A 38 -2.12 -4.25 6.97
N GLN A 39 -2.09 -3.51 5.87
CA GLN A 39 -3.26 -2.83 5.32
C GLN A 39 -3.55 -3.31 3.90
N THR A 40 -4.80 -3.70 3.64
CA THR A 40 -5.25 -4.09 2.29
C THR A 40 -5.90 -2.91 1.56
N ILE A 41 -5.35 -2.56 0.41
CA ILE A 41 -5.93 -1.58 -0.53
C ILE A 41 -6.61 -2.34 -1.67
N GLN A 42 -7.88 -2.01 -1.95
CA GLN A 42 -8.68 -2.65 -2.99
C GLN A 42 -9.07 -1.59 -4.03
N LEU A 43 -8.51 -1.71 -5.24
CA LEU A 43 -8.82 -0.82 -6.36
C LEU A 43 -9.56 -1.60 -7.43
N ARG A 44 -10.66 -1.04 -7.93
CA ARG A 44 -11.50 -1.67 -8.96
C ARG A 44 -11.21 -1.16 -10.36
N GLN A 45 -10.50 -0.04 -10.50
CA GLN A 45 -10.31 0.67 -11.76
C GLN A 45 -8.89 1.24 -11.85
N GLY A 46 -8.39 1.39 -13.08
CA GLY A 46 -7.15 2.11 -13.41
C GLY A 46 -5.83 1.37 -13.11
N VAL A 47 -5.88 0.16 -12.54
CA VAL A 47 -4.69 -0.69 -12.36
C VAL A 47 -4.33 -1.44 -13.65
N GLY A 48 -5.32 -1.76 -14.49
CA GLY A 48 -5.17 -2.59 -15.68
C GLY A 48 -5.61 -4.04 -15.45
N VAL A 49 -5.36 -4.91 -16.43
CA VAL A 49 -5.74 -6.33 -16.41
C VAL A 49 -4.52 -7.18 -16.08
N ALA A 50 -4.72 -8.18 -15.21
CA ALA A 50 -3.69 -9.12 -14.77
C ALA A 50 -2.40 -8.43 -14.24
N PRO A 51 -2.49 -7.55 -13.21
CA PRO A 51 -1.31 -6.90 -12.64
C PRO A 51 -0.31 -7.94 -12.13
N ALA A 52 0.96 -7.78 -12.49
CA ALA A 52 2.00 -8.79 -12.25
C ALA A 52 3.22 -8.27 -11.50
N ALA A 53 3.56 -6.98 -11.66
CA ALA A 53 4.69 -6.36 -10.99
C ALA A 53 4.32 -4.98 -10.44
N LEU A 54 4.94 -4.58 -9.34
CA LEU A 54 4.75 -3.27 -8.75
C LEU A 54 6.04 -2.75 -8.10
N ALA A 55 6.12 -1.43 -7.95
CA ALA A 55 7.11 -0.77 -7.09
C ALA A 55 6.48 0.44 -6.40
N ILE A 56 6.95 0.73 -5.18
CA ILE A 56 6.53 1.87 -4.37
C ILE A 56 7.58 2.98 -4.51
N THR A 57 7.13 4.23 -4.67
CA THR A 57 8.05 5.38 -4.70
C THR A 57 8.81 5.51 -3.37
N PRO A 58 10.05 6.04 -3.38
CA PRO A 58 10.87 6.18 -2.16
C PRO A 58 10.20 6.99 -1.04
N ASP A 59 9.29 7.91 -1.40
CA ASP A 59 8.50 8.68 -0.44
C ASP A 59 7.26 7.93 0.11
N GLY A 60 7.01 6.70 -0.36
CA GLY A 60 5.91 5.85 0.08
C GLY A 60 4.52 6.28 -0.39
N ARG A 61 4.40 7.30 -1.26
CA ARG A 61 3.10 7.90 -1.59
C ARG A 61 2.44 7.31 -2.83
N LYS A 62 3.19 6.63 -3.71
CA LYS A 62 2.66 6.09 -4.96
C LYS A 62 3.10 4.64 -5.18
N VAL A 63 2.24 3.88 -5.85
CA VAL A 63 2.57 2.58 -6.43
C VAL A 63 2.51 2.68 -7.94
N VAL A 64 3.53 2.16 -8.61
CA VAL A 64 3.50 1.94 -10.05
C VAL A 64 3.30 0.45 -10.30
N VAL A 65 2.31 0.08 -11.11
CA VAL A 65 1.91 -1.31 -11.37
C VAL A 65 2.00 -1.61 -12.85
N ALA A 66 2.68 -2.69 -13.22
CA ALA A 66 2.69 -3.23 -14.58
C ALA A 66 1.58 -4.28 -14.75
N SER A 67 0.78 -4.12 -15.80
CA SER A 67 -0.43 -4.91 -16.07
C SER A 67 -0.38 -5.54 -17.46
N PRO A 68 0.28 -6.71 -17.61
CA PRO A 68 0.50 -7.37 -18.88
C PRO A 68 -0.76 -7.71 -19.65
N GLY A 69 -1.87 -8.06 -18.98
CA GLY A 69 -3.13 -8.37 -19.67
C GLY A 69 -3.78 -7.17 -20.37
N SER A 70 -3.25 -5.96 -20.18
CA SER A 70 -3.75 -4.73 -20.79
C SER A 70 -2.66 -3.89 -21.46
N ASN A 71 -1.40 -4.33 -21.48
CA ASN A 71 -0.25 -3.57 -21.99
C ASN A 71 -0.17 -2.15 -21.39
N THR A 72 -0.44 -2.02 -20.09
CA THR A 72 -0.43 -0.73 -19.39
C THR A 72 0.39 -0.74 -18.11
N VAL A 73 0.77 0.46 -17.69
CA VAL A 73 1.30 0.78 -16.37
C VAL A 73 0.31 1.70 -15.65
N GLY A 74 -0.18 1.27 -14.48
CA GLY A 74 -1.01 2.08 -13.60
C GLY A 74 -0.16 2.83 -12.57
N ILE A 75 -0.55 4.07 -12.24
CA ILE A 75 -0.01 4.82 -11.11
C ILE A 75 -1.13 5.01 -10.09
N ILE A 76 -0.88 4.62 -8.85
CA ILE A 76 -1.82 4.65 -7.74
C ILE A 76 -1.31 5.62 -6.68
N ASP A 77 -2.19 6.47 -6.16
CA ASP A 77 -1.97 7.27 -4.96
C ASP A 77 -2.28 6.43 -3.71
N LEU A 78 -1.38 6.41 -2.72
CA LEU A 78 -1.55 5.64 -1.48
C LEU A 78 -2.12 6.48 -0.33
N GLU A 79 -2.04 7.81 -0.37
CA GLU A 79 -2.65 8.69 0.64
C GLU A 79 -4.16 8.74 0.47
N ASN A 80 -4.61 8.83 -0.79
CA ASN A 80 -6.00 8.69 -1.18
C ASN A 80 -6.13 7.55 -2.20
N PRO A 81 -6.32 6.30 -1.74
CA PRO A 81 -6.25 5.08 -2.56
C PRO A 81 -7.08 5.12 -3.85
N GLN A 82 -6.45 5.54 -4.94
CA GLN A 82 -7.05 5.63 -6.27
C GLN A 82 -5.97 5.58 -7.36
N ALA A 83 -6.33 5.07 -8.54
CA ALA A 83 -5.48 5.19 -9.71
C ALA A 83 -5.52 6.65 -10.21
N ILE A 84 -4.34 7.25 -10.37
CA ILE A 84 -4.16 8.63 -10.84
C ILE A 84 -3.65 8.70 -12.28
N ALA A 85 -3.13 7.59 -12.82
CA ALA A 85 -2.79 7.48 -14.24
C ALA A 85 -2.82 6.03 -14.71
N THR A 86 -3.07 5.84 -16.00
CA THR A 86 -2.92 4.56 -16.70
C THR A 86 -2.22 4.88 -18.02
N ILE A 87 -1.04 4.31 -18.22
CA ILE A 87 -0.12 4.66 -19.30
C ILE A 87 0.06 3.43 -20.18
N PRO A 88 -0.31 3.48 -21.47
CA PRO A 88 0.03 2.43 -22.43
C PRO A 88 1.54 2.26 -22.55
N VAL A 89 2.00 1.02 -22.61
CA VAL A 89 3.41 0.65 -22.81
C VAL A 89 3.50 -0.45 -23.88
N GLY A 90 4.70 -1.02 -24.09
CA GLY A 90 4.88 -2.18 -24.96
C GLY A 90 4.16 -3.44 -24.45
N ASP A 91 4.29 -4.53 -25.19
CA ASP A 91 3.51 -5.74 -24.95
C ASP A 91 3.99 -6.52 -23.72
N GLU A 92 3.03 -7.06 -22.95
CA GLU A 92 3.30 -7.89 -21.76
C GLU A 92 4.36 -7.29 -20.80
N PRO A 93 4.17 -6.06 -20.28
CA PRO A 93 5.10 -5.48 -19.31
C PRO A 93 5.23 -6.37 -18.07
N GLY A 94 6.46 -6.74 -17.72
CA GLY A 94 6.72 -7.77 -16.71
C GLY A 94 7.68 -7.38 -15.59
N ALA A 95 8.71 -6.58 -15.87
CA ALA A 95 9.65 -6.11 -14.86
C ALA A 95 9.53 -4.60 -14.68
N LEU A 96 9.62 -4.13 -13.44
CA LEU A 96 9.45 -2.72 -13.09
C LEU A 96 10.46 -2.30 -12.00
N ALA A 97 11.08 -1.15 -12.20
CA ALA A 97 11.97 -0.53 -11.21
C ALA A 97 11.78 1.00 -11.20
N LEU A 98 12.05 1.61 -10.04
CA LEU A 98 12.04 3.06 -9.86
C LEU A 98 13.46 3.58 -9.67
N THR A 99 13.73 4.78 -10.14
CA THR A 99 14.98 5.48 -9.79
C THR A 99 14.98 5.84 -8.29
N PRO A 100 16.15 5.97 -7.65
CA PRO A 100 16.23 6.30 -6.22
C PRO A 100 15.57 7.63 -5.82
N ASP A 101 15.45 8.56 -6.77
CA ASP A 101 14.74 9.83 -6.59
C ASP A 101 13.21 9.73 -6.84
N GLY A 102 12.73 8.55 -7.24
CA GLY A 102 11.32 8.27 -7.55
C GLY A 102 10.78 8.96 -8.80
N ARG A 103 11.62 9.65 -9.58
CA ARG A 103 11.17 10.47 -10.72
C ARG A 103 10.97 9.69 -12.02
N LYS A 104 11.58 8.51 -12.15
CA LYS A 104 11.46 7.66 -13.33
C LYS A 104 11.11 6.24 -12.93
N ALA A 105 10.30 5.60 -13.77
CA ALA A 105 10.08 4.17 -13.76
C ALA A 105 10.67 3.57 -15.04
N VAL A 106 11.33 2.42 -14.93
CA VAL A 106 11.79 1.62 -16.06
C VAL A 106 10.94 0.36 -16.08
N VAL A 107 10.38 0.05 -17.24
CA VAL A 107 9.50 -1.10 -17.44
C VAL A 107 10.00 -1.91 -18.62
N ALA A 108 10.32 -3.18 -18.38
CA ALA A 108 10.66 -4.11 -19.45
C ALA A 108 9.38 -4.77 -19.98
N HIS A 109 9.29 -4.85 -21.30
CA HIS A 109 8.20 -5.45 -22.07
C HIS A 109 8.80 -6.42 -23.10
N ARG A 110 7.95 -7.27 -23.69
CA ARG A 110 8.33 -8.31 -24.65
C ARG A 110 8.21 -7.85 -26.09
#